data_AF-A0A9E5Q2H8-F1
#
_entry.id   AF-A0A9E5Q2H8-F1
#
_cell.length_a   1.000
_cell.length_b   1.000
_cell.length_c   1.000
_cell.angle_alpha   90.00
_cell.angle_beta   90.00
_cell.angle_gamma   90.00
#
_symmetry.space_group_name_H-M   'P 1'
#
loop_
_entity.id
_entity.type
_entity.pdbx_description
1 polymer ?
#
loop_
_entity_poly.entity_id
_entity_poly.type
_entity_poly.pdbx_seq_one_letter_code
_entity_poly.pdbx_strand_id
1 'polypeptide(L)'
;MPATFEVESTLTDRYQTTVPETVRRALRLGKRDKIHYSIRANGEVVLTRADIASEDDPLIGSFLGFLAHDMAAHPERLKTLDARLVSRLHSLVNAVEFDLDAPLSADDE
;
A
#
# COMPACT_ATOMS: atom_id res chain seq x y z
N MET A 1 -5.48 9.65 24.66
CA MET A 1 -4.30 8.87 25.10
C MET A 1 -4.48 7.44 24.63
N PRO A 2 -3.51 6.80 23.96
CA PRO A 2 -3.65 5.40 23.63
C PRO A 2 -3.72 4.60 24.94
N ALA A 3 -4.72 3.72 25.05
CA ALA A 3 -4.86 2.85 26.21
C ALA A 3 -3.82 1.73 26.11
N THR A 4 -3.10 1.49 27.21
CA THR A 4 -2.23 0.31 27.33
C THR A 4 -3.12 -0.91 27.56
N PHE A 5 -2.97 -1.93 26.73
CA PHE A 5 -3.67 -3.20 26.89
C PHE A 5 -2.65 -4.30 27.18
N GLU A 6 -2.85 -5.00 28.29
CA GLU A 6 -2.05 -6.16 28.67
C GLU A 6 -2.89 -7.41 28.39
N VAL A 7 -2.36 -8.30 27.56
CA VAL A 7 -3.00 -9.57 27.20
C VAL A 7 -1.95 -10.65 27.08
N GLU A 8 -2.30 -11.87 27.50
CA GLU A 8 -1.41 -13.02 27.46
C GLU A 8 -1.86 -14.01 26.38
N SER A 9 -0.90 -14.66 25.74
CA SER A 9 -1.14 -15.77 24.80
C SER A 9 -0.26 -16.95 25.19
N THR A 10 -0.83 -18.15 25.21
CA THR A 10 -0.07 -19.38 25.44
C THR A 10 0.55 -19.88 24.13
N LEU A 11 1.77 -20.37 24.24
CA LEU A 11 2.47 -21.02 23.15
C LEU A 11 1.93 -22.44 22.95
N THR A 12 1.60 -22.80 21.72
CA THR A 12 1.26 -24.18 21.36
C THR A 12 2.52 -25.06 21.34
N ASP A 13 2.35 -26.38 21.32
CA ASP A 13 3.45 -27.36 21.21
C ASP A 13 4.33 -27.16 19.96
N ARG A 14 3.85 -26.41 18.97
CA ARG A 14 4.58 -26.08 17.75
C ARG A 14 5.24 -24.70 17.77
N TYR A 15 5.39 -24.09 18.95
CA TYR A 15 5.93 -22.75 19.12
C TYR A 15 5.11 -21.66 18.37
N GLN A 16 3.81 -21.86 18.20
CA GLN A 16 2.90 -20.87 17.60
C GLN A 16 2.09 -20.18 18.69
N THR A 17 1.95 -18.85 18.60
CA THR A 17 1.01 -18.07 19.41
C THR A 17 -0.14 -17.57 18.54
N THR A 18 -1.36 -17.58 19.09
CA THR A 18 -2.49 -16.89 18.46
C THR A 18 -2.47 -15.42 18.87
N VAL A 19 -2.67 -14.51 17.91
CA VAL A 19 -2.78 -13.08 18.21
C VAL A 19 -4.17 -12.81 18.82
N PRO A 20 -4.26 -12.33 20.08
CA PRO A 20 -5.54 -12.04 20.73
C PRO A 20 -6.36 -11.01 19.96
N GLU A 21 -7.69 -11.07 20.12
CA GLU A 21 -8.60 -10.17 19.41
C GLU A 21 -8.27 -8.69 19.65
N THR A 22 -7.94 -8.32 20.89
CA THR A 22 -7.56 -6.95 21.26
C THR A 22 -6.37 -6.46 20.46
N VAL A 23 -5.34 -7.30 20.28
CA VAL A 23 -4.13 -6.97 19.51
C VAL A 23 -4.45 -6.88 18.02
N ARG A 24 -5.26 -7.80 17.49
CA ARG A 24 -5.69 -7.74 16.07
C ARG A 24 -6.45 -6.46 15.75
N ARG A 25 -7.36 -6.03 16.64
CA ARG A 25 -8.11 -4.78 16.47
C ARG A 25 -7.20 -3.55 16.59
N ALA A 26 -6.28 -3.55 17.55
CA ALA A 26 -5.33 -2.45 17.74
C ALA A 26 -4.39 -2.27 16.53
N LEU A 27 -3.89 -3.37 15.97
CA LEU A 27 -3.02 -3.37 14.79
C LEU A 27 -3.77 -3.38 13.45
N ARG A 28 -5.12 -3.45 13.46
CA ARG A 28 -5.98 -3.57 12.27
C ARG A 28 -5.52 -4.70 11.34
N LEU A 29 -5.29 -5.88 11.91
CA LEU A 29 -4.83 -7.07 11.19
C LEU A 29 -6.01 -7.82 10.55
N GLY A 30 -5.90 -8.07 9.25
CA GLY A 30 -6.76 -8.96 8.46
C GLY A 30 -6.23 -10.40 8.39
N LYS A 31 -6.94 -11.24 7.63
CA LYS A 31 -6.48 -12.61 7.34
C LYS A 31 -5.28 -12.54 6.39
N ARG A 32 -4.24 -13.33 6.65
CA ARG A 32 -3.00 -13.42 5.84
C ARG A 32 -2.11 -12.17 5.88
N ASP A 33 -2.46 -11.16 6.68
CA ASP A 33 -1.57 -10.02 6.94
C ASP A 33 -0.26 -10.47 7.59
N LYS A 34 0.83 -9.82 7.20
CA LYS A 34 2.15 -10.04 7.77
C LYS A 34 2.30 -9.20 9.04
N ILE A 35 2.94 -9.77 10.06
CA ILE A 35 3.28 -9.09 11.31
C ILE A 35 4.80 -8.94 11.34
N HIS A 36 5.28 -7.73 11.60
CA HIS A 36 6.70 -7.45 11.79
C HIS A 36 7.04 -7.51 13.28
N TYR A 37 8.12 -8.22 13.61
CA TYR A 37 8.64 -8.34 14.97
C TYR A 37 9.97 -7.59 15.07
N SER A 38 10.03 -6.59 15.94
CA SER A 38 11.26 -5.88 16.27
C SER A 38 11.67 -6.22 17.70
N ILE A 39 12.88 -6.78 17.86
CA ILE A 39 13.46 -7.08 19.17
C ILE A 39 14.38 -5.93 19.54
N ARG A 40 14.01 -5.18 20.59
CA ARG A 40 14.80 -4.06 21.10
C ARG A 40 15.88 -4.55 22.06
N ALA A 41 16.91 -3.74 22.26
CA ALA A 41 18.05 -4.07 23.12
C ALA A 41 17.67 -4.27 24.61
N ASN A 42 16.55 -3.67 25.05
CA ASN A 42 16.00 -3.85 26.39
C ASN A 42 15.20 -5.17 26.56
N GLY A 43 15.13 -6.01 25.52
CA GLY A 43 14.38 -7.26 25.53
C GLY A 43 12.89 -7.11 25.20
N GLU A 44 12.39 -5.90 24.94
CA GLU A 44 11.03 -5.70 24.45
C GLU A 44 10.88 -6.21 23.01
N VAL A 45 9.77 -6.90 22.75
CA VAL A 45 9.37 -7.28 21.40
C VAL A 45 8.21 -6.39 20.97
N VAL A 46 8.43 -5.60 19.93
CA VAL A 46 7.39 -4.74 19.34
C VAL A 46 6.80 -5.46 18.14
N LEU A 47 5.48 -5.61 18.16
CA LEU A 47 4.71 -6.13 17.04
C LEU A 47 4.07 -4.97 16.30
N THR A 48 4.32 -4.88 15.00
CA THR A 48 3.61 -3.96 14.11
C THR A 48 2.95 -4.73 12.97
N ARG A 49 1.89 -4.17 12.40
CA ARG A 49 1.42 -4.64 11.10
C ARG A 49 2.55 -4.38 10.10
N ALA A 50 3.00 -5.42 9.41
CA ALA A 50 3.91 -5.21 8.31
C ALA A 50 3.10 -4.58 7.19
N ASP A 51 3.55 -3.43 6.70
CA ASP A 51 3.01 -2.93 5.46
C ASP A 51 3.26 -3.99 4.39
N ILE A 52 2.26 -4.25 3.57
CA ILE A 52 2.54 -4.78 2.25
C ILE A 52 3.37 -3.67 1.65
N ALA A 53 4.69 -3.83 1.67
CA ALA A 53 5.53 -2.98 0.87
C ALA A 53 4.87 -3.05 -0.51
N SER A 54 4.29 -1.94 -0.95
CA SER A 54 4.28 -1.66 -2.37
C SER A 54 5.71 -1.97 -2.75
N GLU A 55 5.93 -3.07 -3.48
CA GLU A 55 7.21 -3.26 -4.12
C GLU A 55 7.34 -2.00 -4.97
N ASP A 56 8.08 -1.02 -4.44
CA ASP A 56 8.39 0.19 -5.16
C ASP A 56 9.09 -0.31 -6.41
N ASP A 57 8.37 -0.29 -7.53
CA ASP A 57 8.86 -0.84 -8.78
C ASP A 57 10.22 -0.17 -9.04
N PRO A 58 11.34 -0.91 -8.99
CA PRO A 58 12.66 -0.30 -9.08
C PRO A 58 12.87 0.40 -10.43
N LEU A 59 12.06 0.07 -11.44
CA LEU A 59 12.11 0.68 -12.77
C LEU A 59 11.28 1.97 -12.84
N ILE A 60 10.22 2.13 -12.04
CA ILE A 60 9.34 3.30 -12.17
C ILE A 60 10.09 4.60 -11.87
N GLY A 61 10.95 4.61 -10.83
CA GLY A 61 11.76 5.76 -10.49
C GLY A 61 12.74 6.13 -11.62
N SER A 62 13.40 5.13 -12.20
CA SER A 62 14.33 5.33 -13.32
C SER A 62 13.62 5.84 -14.57
N PHE A 63 12.44 5.31 -14.88
CA PHE A 63 11.62 5.72 -16.02
C PHE A 63 11.11 7.16 -15.87
N LEU A 64 10.61 7.53 -14.68
CA LEU A 64 10.19 8.90 -14.40
C LEU A 64 11.35 9.89 -14.46
N GLY A 65 12.54 9.49 -14.00
CA GLY A 65 13.76 10.27 -14.15
C GLY A 65 14.15 10.49 -15.62
N PHE A 66 14.09 9.44 -16.44
CA PHE A 66 14.30 9.52 -17.89
C PHE A 66 13.30 10.49 -18.55
N LEU A 67 12.01 10.36 -18.24
CA LEU A 67 10.96 11.22 -18.79
C LEU A 67 11.16 12.69 -18.38
N ALA A 68 11.44 12.94 -17.10
CA ALA A 68 11.69 14.28 -16.60
C ALA A 68 12.89 14.95 -17.31
N HIS A 69 13.95 14.18 -17.57
CA HIS A 69 15.10 14.67 -18.31
C HIS A 69 14.77 15.01 -19.76
N ASP A 70 14.06 14.13 -20.48
CA ASP A 70 13.63 14.39 -21.87
C ASP A 70 12.70 15.61 -21.96
N MET A 71 11.75 15.77 -21.04
CA MET A 71 10.85 16.92 -20.99
C MET A 71 11.60 18.24 -20.75
N ALA A 72 12.64 18.23 -19.91
CA ALA A 72 13.46 19.40 -19.63
C ALA A 72 14.41 19.75 -20.80
N ALA A 73 14.95 18.73 -21.49
CA ALA A 73 15.81 18.91 -22.64
C ALA A 73 15.04 19.31 -23.91
N HIS A 74 13.79 18.87 -24.04
CA HIS A 74 12.95 19.04 -25.22
C HIS A 74 11.56 19.62 -24.90
N PRO A 75 11.48 20.84 -24.32
CA PRO A 75 10.19 21.45 -23.98
C PRO A 75 9.29 21.67 -25.22
N GLU A 76 9.88 21.79 -26.42
CA GLU A 76 9.15 21.91 -27.69
C GLU A 76 8.33 20.66 -28.05
N ARG A 77 8.64 19.50 -27.46
CA ARG A 77 7.89 18.26 -27.65
C ARG A 77 6.64 18.17 -26.76
N LEU A 78 6.55 19.02 -25.74
CA LEU A 78 5.38 19.07 -24.85
C LEU A 78 4.20 19.67 -25.62
N LYS A 79 3.19 18.84 -25.85
CA LYS A 79 1.95 19.24 -26.53
C LYS A 79 0.81 19.24 -25.54
N THR A 80 0.01 20.30 -25.58
CA THR A 80 -1.25 20.33 -24.84
C THR A 80 -2.24 19.35 -25.47
N LEU A 81 -3.12 18.80 -24.64
CA LEU A 81 -4.25 18.01 -25.12
C LEU A 81 -5.25 18.94 -25.80
N ASP A 82 -5.73 18.55 -26.98
CA ASP A 82 -6.80 19.26 -27.68
C ASP A 82 -8.08 19.25 -26.84
N ALA A 83 -8.72 20.41 -26.68
CA ALA A 83 -9.98 20.56 -25.95
C ALA A 83 -11.08 19.64 -26.50
N ARG A 84 -11.07 19.35 -27.82
CA ARG A 84 -12.00 18.38 -28.42
C ARG A 84 -11.74 16.96 -27.94
N LEU A 85 -10.47 16.57 -27.82
CA LEU A 85 -10.09 15.26 -27.30
C LEU A 85 -10.49 15.12 -25.82
N VAL A 86 -10.23 16.15 -25.01
CA VAL A 86 -10.66 16.19 -23.60
C VAL A 86 -12.17 16.05 -23.47
N SER A 87 -12.93 16.80 -24.27
CA SER A 87 -14.41 16.72 -24.25
C SER A 87 -14.92 15.34 -24.65
N ARG A 88 -14.27 14.69 -25.63
CA ARG A 88 -14.59 13.33 -26.05
C ARG A 88 -14.26 12.32 -24.95
N LEU A 89 -13.10 12.42 -24.32
CA LEU A 89 -12.71 11.53 -23.21
C LEU A 89 -13.72 11.65 -22.07
N HIS A 90 -14.05 12.87 -21.66
CA HIS A 90 -15.03 13.11 -20.59
C HIS A 90 -16.40 12.53 -20.94
N SER A 91 -16.88 12.72 -22.17
CA SER A 91 -18.15 12.13 -22.62
C SER A 91 -18.15 10.59 -22.55
N LEU A 92 -17.02 9.95 -22.82
CA LEU A 92 -16.89 8.48 -22.79
C LEU A 92 -16.84 7.92 -21.37
N VAL A 93 -16.26 8.65 -20.42
CA VAL A 93 -15.99 8.12 -19.06
C VAL A 93 -16.83 8.73 -17.95
N ASN A 94 -17.64 9.78 -18.19
CA ASN A 94 -18.35 10.47 -17.09
C ASN A 94 -19.36 9.62 -16.31
N ALA A 95 -19.81 8.51 -16.90
CA ALA A 95 -20.81 7.62 -16.31
C ALA A 95 -20.15 6.43 -15.58
N VAL A 96 -18.81 6.33 -15.62
CA VAL A 96 -18.04 5.28 -14.97
C VAL A 96 -17.49 5.82 -13.66
N GLU A 97 -17.99 5.30 -12.54
CA GLU A 97 -17.41 5.54 -11.23
C GLU A 97 -16.28 4.54 -11.03
N PHE A 98 -15.04 5.03 -10.96
CA PHE A 98 -13.83 4.21 -10.90
C PHE A 98 -12.92 4.72 -9.78
N ASP A 99 -12.56 3.80 -8.88
CA ASP A 99 -11.64 4.06 -7.78
C ASP A 99 -10.28 3.43 -8.12
N LEU A 100 -9.26 4.28 -8.29
CA LEU A 100 -7.88 3.86 -8.58
C LEU A 100 -7.20 3.21 -7.37
N ASP A 101 -7.70 3.49 -6.16
CA ASP A 101 -7.15 2.96 -4.91
C ASP A 101 -7.86 1.68 -4.47
N ALA A 102 -8.93 1.28 -5.18
CA ALA A 102 -9.63 0.04 -4.91
C ALA A 102 -8.76 -1.17 -5.32
N PRO A 103 -8.76 -2.26 -4.53
CA PRO A 103 -8.08 -3.49 -4.91
C PRO A 103 -8.71 -4.08 -6.17
N LEU A 104 -7.88 -4.70 -7.03
CA LEU A 104 -8.35 -5.46 -8.20
C LEU A 104 -9.30 -6.57 -7.75
N SER A 105 -10.31 -6.85 -8.59
CA SER A 105 -11.21 -7.96 -8.33
C SER A 105 -10.47 -9.29 -8.50
N ALA A 106 -10.88 -10.32 -7.75
CA ALA A 106 -10.27 -11.64 -7.85
C ALA A 106 -10.51 -12.34 -9.21
N ASP A 107 -11.44 -11.83 -10.02
CA ASP A 107 -11.72 -12.32 -11.38
C ASP A 107 -10.82 -11.65 -12.45
N ASP A 108 -10.12 -10.57 -12.10
CA ASP A 108 -9.22 -9.81 -12.97
C ASP A 108 -7.71 -10.06 -12.67
N GLU A 109 -7.41 -11.04 -11.79
CA GLU A 109 -6.06 -11.58 -11.50
C GLU A 109 -5.68 -12.73 -12.44
#